data_AF-A0A3D3S8G7-F1
#
_entry.id   AF-A0A3D3S8G7-F1
#
_cell.length_a   1.000
_cell.length_b   1.000
_cell.length_c   1.000
_cell.angle_alpha   90.00
_cell.angle_beta   90.00
_cell.angle_gamma   90.00
#
_symmetry.space_group_name_H-M   'P 1'
#
loop_
_entity.id
_entity.type
_entity.pdbx_description
1 polymer ?
#
loop_
_entity_poly.entity_id
_entity_poly.type
_entity_poly.pdbx_seq_one_letter_code
_entity_poly.pdbx_strand_id
1 'polypeptide(L)'
;PEQYLMPYENWDFSLGFNLGYTLKTRIGDLGASGGLTSGVGMIVYDEDKYRPYEAEFRETNREWMLTNRIYGRAYLNALDYWYNPTGGYYLSQRFTATGFLDVERQHYIKSESRFDAYATLFTIPLNDTWKFKWVLMGHTGLQALMAEPWTPFKVTKDWVSLDGTFNVRGWKDLYGSKGTMVWDNSIELRMPIVDQMLWMDLFVDAGAMMTDDGFIDMTKTTPAATGSSSLSRENFAFSTGLGFRFTIPQFPFRFYFAKRFTLDAAGITWKSTGLNFDFVLSITQPLY
;
A
#
# COMPACT_ATOMS: atom_id res chain seq x y z
N PRO A 1 -20.61 -16.93 2.52
CA PRO A 1 -21.04 -18.13 3.27
C PRO A 1 -20.06 -18.43 4.41
N GLU A 2 -20.51 -18.37 5.67
CA GLU A 2 -19.70 -18.62 6.88
C GLU A 2 -19.17 -20.06 6.98
N GLN A 3 -19.67 -20.97 6.15
CA GLN A 3 -19.34 -22.40 6.13
C GLN A 3 -17.88 -22.70 5.74
N TYR A 4 -17.16 -21.71 5.20
CA TYR A 4 -15.73 -21.80 4.87
C TYR A 4 -14.82 -21.09 5.89
N LEU A 5 -15.40 -20.54 6.96
CA LEU A 5 -14.63 -19.87 8.01
C LEU A 5 -14.28 -20.89 9.09
N MET A 6 -12.99 -21.02 9.36
CA MET A 6 -12.47 -21.84 10.45
C MET A 6 -12.38 -20.97 11.71
N PRO A 7 -13.02 -21.36 12.83
CA PRO A 7 -12.76 -20.70 14.10
C PRO A 7 -11.33 -21.00 14.55
N TYR A 8 -10.60 -19.95 14.93
CA TYR A 8 -9.28 -20.07 15.54
C TYR A 8 -9.11 -19.02 16.63
N GLU A 9 -8.23 -19.32 17.56
CA GLU A 9 -7.75 -18.36 18.56
C GLU A 9 -6.35 -17.91 18.15
N ASN A 10 -6.08 -16.61 18.25
CA ASN A 10 -4.77 -16.04 18.01
C ASN A 10 -4.31 -15.30 19.26
N TRP A 11 -3.15 -15.68 19.76
CA TRP A 11 -2.48 -15.07 20.89
C TRP A 11 -1.23 -14.36 20.38
N ASP A 12 -1.15 -13.04 20.53
CA ASP A 12 0.02 -12.24 20.13
C ASP A 12 0.47 -11.38 21.31
N PHE A 13 1.74 -11.52 21.67
CA PHE A 13 2.40 -10.69 22.66
C PHE A 13 3.60 -10.03 22.01
N SER A 14 3.68 -8.71 22.06
CA SER A 14 4.81 -7.97 21.49
C SER A 14 5.30 -6.87 22.40
N LEU A 15 6.62 -6.65 22.38
CA LEU A 15 7.31 -5.55 23.02
C LEU A 15 8.08 -4.76 21.96
N GLY A 16 7.90 -3.45 21.96
CA GLY A 16 8.56 -2.55 21.01
C GLY A 16 9.27 -1.40 21.70
N PHE A 17 10.49 -1.10 21.27
CA PHE A 17 11.21 0.12 21.59
C PHE A 17 11.37 0.96 20.33
N ASN A 18 10.98 2.23 20.39
CA ASN A 18 11.03 3.14 19.25
C ASN A 18 11.72 4.43 19.65
N LEU A 19 12.55 4.97 18.76
CA LEU A 19 13.22 6.25 18.91
C LEU A 19 13.07 7.05 17.62
N GLY A 20 12.98 8.35 17.74
CA GLY A 20 12.83 9.23 16.60
C GLY A 20 13.26 10.65 16.93
N TYR A 21 13.81 11.32 15.92
CA TYR A 21 14.19 12.72 15.99
C TYR A 21 13.80 13.43 14.70
N THR A 22 13.33 14.67 14.82
CA THR A 22 13.01 15.52 13.68
C THR A 22 13.82 16.80 13.77
N LEU A 23 14.58 17.07 12.71
CA LEU A 23 15.32 18.31 12.51
C LEU A 23 14.55 19.20 11.54
N LYS A 24 14.18 20.40 12.00
CA LYS A 24 13.57 21.41 11.14
C LYS A 24 14.63 22.07 10.25
N THR A 25 14.46 22.01 8.94
CA THR A 25 15.37 22.63 7.97
C THR A 25 14.61 23.56 7.03
N ARG A 26 15.34 24.34 6.21
CA ARG A 26 14.71 25.21 5.20
C ARG A 26 14.03 24.44 4.06
N ILE A 27 14.44 23.19 3.83
CA ILE A 27 13.88 22.35 2.77
C ILE A 27 12.74 21.46 3.27
N GLY A 28 12.42 21.49 4.58
CA GLY A 28 11.40 20.66 5.20
C GLY A 28 11.86 20.06 6.55
N ASP A 29 10.98 19.31 7.17
CA ASP A 29 11.24 18.55 8.39
C ASP A 29 11.96 17.25 8.01
N LEU A 30 13.24 17.16 8.35
CA LEU A 30 14.06 15.96 8.16
C LEU A 30 13.92 15.08 9.40
N GLY A 31 13.27 13.93 9.27
CA GLY A 31 13.08 12.97 10.35
C GLY A 31 13.92 11.72 10.16
N ALA A 32 14.44 11.20 11.27
CA ALA A 32 15.01 9.88 11.36
C ALA A 32 14.37 9.15 12.54
N SER A 33 13.96 7.91 12.32
CA SER A 33 13.40 7.06 13.37
C SER A 33 13.88 5.63 13.20
N GLY A 34 13.88 4.89 14.29
CA GLY A 34 14.17 3.48 14.29
C GLY A 34 13.51 2.80 15.47
N GLY A 35 13.46 1.48 15.39
CA GLY A 35 12.88 0.70 16.46
C GLY A 35 13.21 -0.76 16.36
N LEU A 36 13.04 -1.43 17.49
CA LEU A 36 13.14 -2.88 17.62
C LEU A 36 11.81 -3.37 18.17
N THR A 37 11.27 -4.43 17.59
CA THR A 37 10.10 -5.13 18.11
C THR A 37 10.44 -6.60 18.23
N SER A 38 10.06 -7.22 19.35
CA SER A 38 10.10 -8.66 19.55
C SER A 38 8.71 -9.12 19.93
N GLY A 39 8.19 -10.10 19.21
CA GLY A 39 6.86 -10.65 19.48
C GLY A 39 6.84 -12.16 19.45
N VAL A 40 5.94 -12.75 20.23
CA VAL A 40 5.61 -14.17 20.20
C VAL A 40 4.14 -14.33 19.87
N GLY A 41 3.86 -15.10 18.83
CA GLY A 41 2.51 -15.35 18.34
C GLY A 41 2.19 -16.85 18.34
N MET A 42 0.95 -17.22 18.66
CA MET A 42 0.46 -18.59 18.58
C MET A 42 -0.95 -18.61 18.01
N ILE A 43 -1.20 -19.52 17.07
CA ILE A 43 -2.52 -19.79 16.51
C ILE A 43 -2.99 -21.16 16.99
N VAL A 44 -4.25 -21.26 17.42
CA VAL A 44 -4.86 -22.50 17.88
C VAL A 44 -6.16 -22.74 17.11
N TYR A 45 -6.28 -23.94 16.53
CA TYR A 45 -7.52 -24.42 15.93
C TYR A 45 -7.70 -25.92 16.16
N ASP A 46 -8.92 -26.41 15.94
CA ASP A 46 -9.27 -27.83 16.02
C ASP A 46 -8.86 -28.55 14.72
N GLU A 47 -7.77 -29.31 14.79
CA GLU A 47 -7.17 -30.01 13.64
C GLU A 47 -7.91 -31.26 13.19
N ASP A 48 -8.72 -31.86 14.07
CA ASP A 48 -9.57 -33.01 13.73
C ASP A 48 -10.74 -32.58 12.85
N LYS A 49 -11.17 -31.33 13.02
CA LYS A 49 -12.31 -30.75 12.31
C LYS A 49 -11.92 -29.89 11.11
N TYR A 50 -10.77 -29.21 11.18
CA TYR A 50 -10.39 -28.21 10.19
C TYR A 50 -8.97 -28.40 9.68
N ARG A 51 -8.80 -28.18 8.37
CA ARG A 51 -7.49 -28.13 7.72
C ARG A 51 -7.33 -26.75 7.05
N PRO A 52 -6.57 -25.83 7.66
CA PRO A 52 -6.30 -24.51 7.06
C PRO A 52 -5.81 -24.64 5.62
N TYR A 53 -6.22 -23.71 4.75
CA TYR A 53 -5.74 -23.65 3.36
C TYR A 53 -4.23 -23.34 3.33
N GLU A 54 -3.80 -22.38 4.15
CA GLU A 54 -2.40 -21.97 4.28
C GLU A 54 -1.59 -23.05 5.01
N ALA A 55 -0.51 -23.51 4.37
CA ALA A 55 0.40 -24.50 4.97
C ALA A 55 1.00 -24.00 6.28
N GLU A 56 1.27 -22.71 6.36
CA GLU A 56 1.92 -22.08 7.50
C GLU A 56 1.10 -22.22 8.79
N PHE A 57 -0.23 -22.08 8.71
CA PHE A 57 -1.14 -22.27 9.84
C PHE A 57 -1.20 -23.73 10.24
N ARG A 58 -1.13 -24.66 9.27
CA ARG A 58 -1.13 -26.10 9.56
C ARG A 58 0.11 -26.54 10.33
N GLU A 59 1.24 -25.95 10.00
CA GLU A 59 2.54 -26.31 10.58
C GLU A 59 2.76 -25.73 11.98
N THR A 60 1.98 -24.74 12.42
CA THR A 60 2.20 -24.05 13.71
C THR A 60 0.97 -24.00 14.61
N ASN A 61 0.08 -24.99 14.47
CA ASN A 61 -1.04 -25.13 15.39
C ASN A 61 -0.50 -25.36 16.81
N ARG A 62 -0.85 -24.48 17.76
CA ARG A 62 -0.41 -24.53 19.16
C ARG A 62 1.11 -24.36 19.36
N GLU A 63 1.81 -23.74 18.41
CA GLU A 63 3.23 -23.43 18.53
C GLU A 63 3.48 -21.94 18.75
N TRP A 64 4.37 -21.61 19.68
CA TRP A 64 4.82 -20.23 19.90
C TRP A 64 5.88 -19.85 18.89
N MET A 65 5.58 -18.83 18.10
CA MET A 65 6.45 -18.35 17.04
C MET A 65 7.06 -17.00 17.42
N LEU A 66 8.39 -16.97 17.56
CA LEU A 66 9.14 -15.74 17.74
C LEU A 66 9.22 -14.96 16.41
N THR A 67 9.06 -13.64 16.49
CA THR A 67 9.31 -12.71 15.38
C THR A 67 9.90 -11.41 15.90
N ASN A 68 11.14 -11.15 15.53
CA ASN A 68 11.89 -9.95 15.81
C ASN A 68 11.96 -9.10 14.55
N ARG A 69 11.86 -7.79 14.73
CA ARG A 69 11.98 -6.81 13.66
C ARG A 69 12.82 -5.65 14.14
N ILE A 70 13.79 -5.26 13.34
CA ILE A 70 14.50 -3.99 13.50
C ILE A 70 14.21 -3.14 12.27
N TYR A 71 13.85 -1.88 12.49
CA TYR A 71 13.60 -0.95 11.40
C TYR A 71 14.32 0.36 11.59
N GLY A 72 14.65 0.99 10.46
CA GLY A 72 15.13 2.35 10.35
C GLY A 72 14.37 3.07 9.26
N ARG A 73 14.02 4.34 9.50
CA ARG A 73 13.32 5.20 8.55
C ARG A 73 13.96 6.58 8.54
N ALA A 74 14.16 7.11 7.35
CA ALA A 74 14.46 8.52 7.12
C ALA A 74 13.35 9.13 6.26
N TYR A 75 12.94 10.36 6.55
CA TYR A 75 11.96 11.08 5.75
C TYR A 75 12.28 12.57 5.68
N LEU A 76 11.80 13.21 4.61
CA LEU A 76 11.80 14.66 4.43
C LEU A 76 10.38 15.10 4.13
N ASN A 77 9.83 15.97 4.98
CA ASN A 77 8.46 16.46 4.85
C ASN A 77 8.44 17.98 4.67
N ALA A 78 8.01 18.45 3.50
CA ALA A 78 7.84 19.86 3.18
C ALA A 78 6.39 20.19 2.81
N LEU A 79 5.43 19.35 3.20
CA LEU A 79 4.01 19.56 2.91
C LEU A 79 3.48 20.76 3.70
N ASP A 80 2.67 21.57 3.04
CA ASP A 80 1.94 22.67 3.68
C ASP A 80 0.96 22.17 4.75
N TYR A 81 0.31 21.03 4.48
CA TYR A 81 -0.67 20.46 5.37
C TYR A 81 -0.76 18.95 5.27
N TRP A 82 -0.47 18.24 6.36
CA TRP A 82 -0.19 16.80 6.33
C TRP A 82 -1.38 15.91 5.89
N TYR A 83 -2.63 16.25 6.19
CA TYR A 83 -3.78 15.39 5.85
C TYR A 83 -4.48 15.76 4.53
N ASN A 84 -4.33 16.99 4.07
CA ASN A 84 -4.84 17.45 2.78
C ASN A 84 -3.90 18.50 2.16
N PRO A 85 -2.73 18.07 1.66
CA PRO A 85 -1.74 19.01 1.15
C PRO A 85 -2.21 19.68 -0.13
N THR A 86 -1.83 20.95 -0.30
CA THR A 86 -2.04 21.72 -1.53
C THR A 86 -0.72 22.17 -2.18
N GLY A 87 0.39 21.98 -1.47
CA GLY A 87 1.72 22.30 -1.93
C GLY A 87 2.80 21.54 -1.16
N GLY A 88 3.95 21.37 -1.79
CA GLY A 88 5.13 20.77 -1.18
C GLY A 88 5.31 19.31 -1.55
N TYR A 89 6.11 18.59 -0.78
CA TYR A 89 6.48 17.22 -1.08
C TYR A 89 6.80 16.42 0.18
N TYR A 90 6.77 15.11 0.05
CA TYR A 90 7.09 14.15 1.08
C TYR A 90 7.93 13.02 0.48
N LEU A 91 9.08 12.74 1.09
CA LEU A 91 9.95 11.62 0.73
C LEU A 91 10.17 10.77 1.96
N SER A 92 10.09 9.45 1.84
CA SER A 92 10.38 8.51 2.92
C SER A 92 11.07 7.27 2.39
N GLN A 93 12.07 6.80 3.12
CA GLN A 93 12.69 5.50 2.95
C GLN A 93 12.68 4.77 4.29
N ARG A 94 12.16 3.55 4.31
CA ARG A 94 12.18 2.65 5.47
C ARG A 94 12.78 1.31 5.08
N PHE A 95 13.64 0.79 5.96
CA PHE A 95 14.12 -0.58 5.91
C PHE A 95 13.69 -1.29 7.18
N THR A 96 13.16 -2.50 7.05
CA THR A 96 12.80 -3.36 8.17
C THR A 96 13.41 -4.74 7.94
N ALA A 97 14.38 -5.13 8.76
CA ALA A 97 14.88 -6.51 8.79
C ALA A 97 13.99 -7.33 9.74
N THR A 98 13.52 -8.48 9.28
CA THR A 98 12.59 -9.35 9.99
C THR A 98 13.18 -10.75 10.10
N GLY A 99 13.28 -11.20 11.35
CA GLY A 99 13.83 -12.47 11.78
C GLY A 99 15.31 -12.64 11.48
N PHE A 100 16.12 -12.51 12.52
CA PHE A 100 17.58 -12.57 12.43
C PHE A 100 18.17 -13.65 13.35
N LEU A 101 17.32 -14.41 14.04
CA LEU A 101 17.67 -15.63 14.76
C LEU A 101 17.15 -16.85 14.00
N ASP A 102 17.91 -17.95 13.99
CA ASP A 102 17.58 -19.17 13.23
C ASP A 102 16.26 -19.85 13.64
N VAL A 103 15.76 -19.55 14.85
CA VAL A 103 14.49 -20.08 15.37
C VAL A 103 13.26 -19.40 14.76
N GLU A 104 13.45 -18.31 14.03
CA GLU A 104 12.38 -17.51 13.45
C GLU A 104 11.95 -18.09 12.09
N ARG A 105 10.69 -17.89 11.70
CA ARG A 105 10.16 -18.46 10.45
C ARG A 105 10.23 -17.52 9.26
N GLN A 106 10.52 -16.25 9.47
CA GLN A 106 10.59 -15.23 8.43
C GLN A 106 11.96 -14.60 8.45
N HIS A 107 12.57 -14.46 7.28
CA HIS A 107 13.90 -13.90 7.07
C HIS A 107 13.86 -13.04 5.81
N TYR A 108 13.74 -11.73 6.00
CA TYR A 108 13.71 -10.79 4.89
C TYR A 108 14.00 -9.36 5.34
N ILE A 109 14.50 -8.56 4.40
CA ILE A 109 14.53 -7.10 4.51
C ILE A 109 13.37 -6.55 3.69
N LYS A 110 12.51 -5.74 4.30
CA LYS A 110 11.51 -4.94 3.58
C LYS A 110 12.05 -3.53 3.36
N SER A 111 12.15 -3.12 2.10
CA SER A 111 12.39 -1.74 1.68
C SER A 111 11.07 -1.09 1.31
N GLU A 112 10.81 0.09 1.85
CA GLU A 112 9.61 0.89 1.56
C GLU A 112 10.05 2.31 1.21
N SER A 113 9.93 2.65 -0.07
CA SER A 113 10.19 3.98 -0.61
C SER A 113 8.87 4.65 -0.94
N ARG A 114 8.73 5.93 -0.59
CA ARG A 114 7.55 6.72 -0.93
C ARG A 114 7.94 8.13 -1.31
N PHE A 115 7.34 8.64 -2.37
CA PHE A 115 7.44 10.03 -2.77
C PHE A 115 6.06 10.58 -3.15
N ASP A 116 5.67 11.68 -2.51
CA ASP A 116 4.46 12.44 -2.82
C ASP A 116 4.85 13.88 -3.15
N ALA A 117 4.21 14.48 -4.15
CA ALA A 117 4.38 15.88 -4.50
C ALA A 117 3.04 16.55 -4.80
N TYR A 118 2.91 17.81 -4.41
CA TYR A 118 1.68 18.60 -4.52
C TYR A 118 1.99 19.97 -5.09
N ALA A 119 1.18 20.39 -6.06
CA ALA A 119 1.25 21.72 -6.64
C ALA A 119 -0.15 22.26 -6.91
N THR A 120 -0.48 23.40 -6.31
CA THR A 120 -1.67 24.16 -6.70
C THR A 120 -1.44 24.74 -8.09
N LEU A 121 -2.24 24.32 -9.06
CA LEU A 121 -2.11 24.77 -10.46
C LEU A 121 -2.61 26.21 -10.61
N PHE A 122 -3.75 26.52 -10.00
CA PHE A 122 -4.31 27.86 -9.95
C PHE A 122 -5.32 27.98 -8.81
N THR A 123 -5.63 29.22 -8.45
CA THR A 123 -6.66 29.55 -7.45
C THR A 123 -7.41 30.80 -7.90
N ILE A 124 -8.73 30.71 -7.97
CA ILE A 124 -9.65 31.79 -8.31
C ILE A 124 -10.60 31.96 -7.11
N PRO A 125 -10.50 33.04 -6.34
CA PRO A 125 -11.47 33.32 -5.28
C PRO A 125 -12.79 33.74 -5.93
N LEU A 126 -13.84 32.92 -5.83
CA LEU A 126 -15.16 33.31 -6.35
C LEU A 126 -15.95 34.13 -5.32
N ASN A 127 -15.73 33.88 -4.04
CA ASN A 127 -16.28 34.65 -2.93
C ASN A 127 -15.40 34.47 -1.67
N ASP A 128 -15.79 35.12 -0.57
CA ASP A 128 -15.03 35.10 0.69
C ASP A 128 -14.92 33.71 1.33
N THR A 129 -15.84 32.80 0.98
CA THR A 129 -15.95 31.46 1.58
C THR A 129 -15.45 30.33 0.70
N TRP A 130 -15.34 30.54 -0.62
CA TRP A 130 -15.03 29.49 -1.58
C TRP A 130 -14.00 29.93 -2.61
N LYS A 131 -12.90 29.18 -2.64
CA LYS A 131 -11.80 29.35 -3.58
C LYS A 131 -11.81 28.20 -4.56
N PHE A 132 -12.12 28.50 -5.82
CA PHE A 132 -11.99 27.53 -6.91
C PHE A 132 -10.50 27.29 -7.16
N LYS A 133 -10.00 26.11 -6.80
CA LYS A 133 -8.59 25.77 -6.98
C LYS A 133 -8.46 24.34 -7.48
N TRP A 134 -7.42 24.11 -8.27
CA TRP A 134 -7.04 22.77 -8.68
C TRP A 134 -5.63 22.47 -8.17
N VAL A 135 -5.48 21.31 -7.55
CA VAL A 135 -4.23 20.82 -6.99
C VAL A 135 -3.84 19.55 -7.74
N LEU A 136 -2.66 19.56 -8.34
CA LEU A 136 -2.05 18.37 -8.88
C LEU A 136 -1.30 17.65 -7.77
N MET A 137 -1.54 16.35 -7.64
CA MET A 137 -0.81 15.43 -6.78
C MET A 137 -0.14 14.37 -7.64
N GLY A 138 1.12 14.08 -7.35
CA GLY A 138 1.82 12.90 -7.83
C GLY A 138 2.24 12.02 -6.65
N HIS A 139 2.12 10.72 -6.81
CA HIS A 139 2.53 9.71 -5.85
C HIS A 139 3.29 8.59 -6.56
N THR A 140 4.36 8.11 -5.92
CA THR A 140 5.00 6.84 -6.25
C THR A 140 5.42 6.13 -4.97
N GLY A 141 5.09 4.86 -4.86
CA GLY A 141 5.38 3.97 -3.74
C GLY A 141 6.07 2.70 -4.25
N LEU A 142 7.19 2.32 -3.65
CA LEU A 142 7.88 1.07 -3.94
C LEU A 142 8.06 0.28 -2.65
N GLN A 143 7.50 -0.92 -2.61
CA GLN A 143 7.71 -1.88 -1.54
C GLN A 143 8.40 -3.11 -2.11
N ALA A 144 9.49 -3.55 -1.50
CA ALA A 144 10.24 -4.72 -1.93
C ALA A 144 10.67 -5.56 -0.73
N LEU A 145 10.46 -6.87 -0.81
CA LEU A 145 10.97 -7.89 0.09
C LEU A 145 12.21 -8.49 -0.56
N MET A 146 13.33 -8.44 0.15
CA MET A 146 14.62 -8.92 -0.34
C MET A 146 15.26 -9.87 0.67
N ALA A 147 16.13 -10.75 0.17
CA ALA A 147 16.90 -11.66 1.01
C ALA A 147 17.78 -10.88 2.00
N GLU A 148 17.90 -11.41 3.21
CA GLU A 148 18.95 -10.97 4.12
C GLU A 148 20.33 -11.45 3.61
N PRO A 149 21.41 -10.69 3.83
CA PRO A 149 22.75 -11.13 3.42
C PRO A 149 23.22 -12.42 4.09
N TRP A 150 22.65 -12.79 5.24
CA TRP A 150 23.11 -13.88 6.11
C TRP A 150 22.14 -15.08 6.19
N THR A 151 20.88 -14.93 5.78
CA THR A 151 19.88 -16.01 5.84
C THR A 151 19.05 -16.07 4.56
N PRO A 152 18.72 -17.27 4.05
CA PRO A 152 17.87 -17.40 2.87
C PRO A 152 16.54 -16.67 3.01
N PHE A 153 16.09 -16.06 1.91
CA PHE A 153 14.81 -15.36 1.85
C PHE A 153 13.66 -16.28 2.23
N LYS A 154 12.86 -15.87 3.21
CA LYS A 154 11.68 -16.60 3.66
C LYS A 154 10.62 -15.64 4.18
N VAL A 155 9.44 -15.67 3.58
CA VAL A 155 8.28 -14.88 4.02
C VAL A 155 7.12 -15.84 4.22
N THR A 156 6.37 -15.65 5.30
CA THR A 156 5.21 -16.49 5.62
C THR A 156 3.94 -15.65 5.49
N LYS A 157 3.84 -14.56 6.26
CA LYS A 157 2.61 -13.74 6.35
C LYS A 157 2.74 -12.31 5.83
N ASP A 158 3.95 -11.79 5.72
CA ASP A 158 4.20 -10.36 5.49
C ASP A 158 4.39 -10.00 4.00
N TRP A 159 3.73 -10.73 3.10
CA TRP A 159 3.77 -10.49 1.66
C TRP A 159 3.23 -9.10 1.29
N VAL A 160 3.76 -8.50 0.23
CA VAL A 160 3.25 -7.24 -0.32
C VAL A 160 2.26 -7.52 -1.44
N SER A 161 1.17 -6.76 -1.51
CA SER A 161 0.14 -6.95 -2.54
C SER A 161 -0.47 -5.64 -3.02
N LEU A 162 -1.05 -5.69 -4.21
CA LEU A 162 -1.97 -4.66 -4.71
C LEU A 162 -3.37 -4.94 -4.15
N ASP A 163 -3.96 -3.98 -3.46
CA ASP A 163 -5.21 -4.15 -2.72
C ASP A 163 -6.46 -3.60 -3.43
N GLY A 164 -6.28 -2.69 -4.38
CA GLY A 164 -7.38 -2.07 -5.11
C GLY A 164 -8.15 -1.00 -4.33
N THR A 165 -7.71 -0.63 -3.13
CA THR A 165 -8.34 0.33 -2.21
C THR A 165 -7.44 1.51 -1.87
N PHE A 166 -6.19 1.25 -1.48
CA PHE A 166 -5.17 2.26 -1.19
C PHE A 166 -4.18 2.41 -2.35
N ASN A 167 -3.95 1.34 -3.10
CA ASN A 167 -3.19 1.38 -4.35
C ASN A 167 -4.03 0.82 -5.51
N VAL A 168 -3.78 1.31 -6.73
CA VAL A 168 -4.36 0.84 -8.00
C VAL A 168 -5.88 0.59 -7.91
N ARG A 169 -6.64 1.66 -7.70
CA ARG A 169 -8.07 1.59 -7.32
C ARG A 169 -8.90 0.70 -8.25
N GLY A 170 -9.72 -0.17 -7.64
CA GLY A 170 -10.64 -1.08 -8.31
C GLY A 170 -10.09 -2.49 -8.54
N TRP A 171 -8.77 -2.70 -8.49
CA TRP A 171 -8.14 -4.01 -8.71
C TRP A 171 -8.14 -4.89 -7.44
N LYS A 172 -9.31 -5.43 -7.09
CA LYS A 172 -9.51 -6.20 -5.84
C LYS A 172 -8.97 -7.64 -5.91
N ASP A 173 -8.87 -8.20 -7.11
CA ASP A 173 -8.51 -9.61 -7.32
C ASP A 173 -7.05 -9.94 -6.95
N LEU A 174 -6.23 -8.91 -6.71
CA LEU A 174 -4.83 -9.04 -6.35
C LEU A 174 -4.59 -8.99 -4.84
N TYR A 175 -5.61 -8.61 -4.06
CA TYR A 175 -5.49 -8.50 -2.61
C TYR A 175 -5.16 -9.87 -1.99
N GLY A 176 -4.13 -9.89 -1.14
CA GLY A 176 -3.66 -11.14 -0.51
C GLY A 176 -2.75 -12.00 -1.40
N SER A 177 -2.39 -11.54 -2.60
CA SER A 177 -1.38 -12.22 -3.42
C SER A 177 0.00 -12.19 -2.77
N LYS A 178 0.80 -13.23 -2.99
CA LYS A 178 2.17 -13.35 -2.47
C LYS A 178 3.18 -12.57 -3.34
N GLY A 179 3.16 -11.25 -3.24
CA GLY A 179 4.12 -10.39 -3.94
C GLY A 179 5.42 -10.19 -3.16
N THR A 180 6.53 -10.16 -3.87
CA THR A 180 7.86 -9.77 -3.38
C THR A 180 8.18 -8.31 -3.68
N MET A 181 7.53 -7.72 -4.67
CA MET A 181 7.67 -6.30 -4.96
C MET A 181 6.35 -5.72 -5.46
N VAL A 182 6.02 -4.52 -4.99
CA VAL A 182 4.90 -3.71 -5.47
C VAL A 182 5.44 -2.32 -5.79
N TRP A 183 5.19 -1.86 -7.02
CA TRP A 183 5.45 -0.49 -7.42
C TRP A 183 4.13 0.15 -7.83
N ASP A 184 3.68 1.15 -7.08
CA ASP A 184 2.43 1.85 -7.35
C ASP A 184 2.67 3.34 -7.61
N ASN A 185 1.85 3.90 -8.48
CA ASN A 185 1.95 5.28 -8.94
C ASN A 185 0.54 5.84 -9.08
N SER A 186 0.36 7.10 -8.73
CA SER A 186 -0.91 7.81 -8.89
C SER A 186 -0.66 9.26 -9.27
N ILE A 187 -1.45 9.76 -10.21
CA ILE A 187 -1.57 11.19 -10.49
C ILE A 187 -3.02 11.58 -10.21
N GLU A 188 -3.21 12.58 -9.35
CA GLU A 188 -4.54 13.09 -9.02
C GLU A 188 -4.66 14.57 -9.28
N LEU A 189 -5.81 14.97 -9.78
CA LEU A 189 -6.22 16.35 -9.91
C LEU A 189 -7.37 16.59 -8.93
N ARG A 190 -7.16 17.46 -7.95
CA ARG A 190 -8.06 17.65 -6.80
C ARG A 190 -8.65 19.04 -6.76
N MET A 191 -9.92 19.15 -6.40
CA MET A 191 -10.64 20.42 -6.31
C MET A 191 -11.60 20.43 -5.11
N PRO A 192 -11.62 21.49 -4.28
CA PRO A 192 -12.63 21.63 -3.24
C PRO A 192 -14.01 21.88 -3.86
N ILE A 193 -14.99 21.07 -3.50
CA ILE A 193 -16.42 21.34 -3.76
C ILE A 193 -16.95 22.22 -2.64
N VAL A 194 -16.68 21.85 -1.39
CA VAL A 194 -16.92 22.66 -0.21
C VAL A 194 -15.59 22.78 0.51
N ASP A 195 -15.12 24.02 0.70
CA ASP A 195 -13.81 24.26 1.28
C ASP A 195 -13.70 23.58 2.66
N GLN A 196 -12.53 23.00 2.93
CA GLN A 196 -12.22 22.23 4.14
C GLN A 196 -13.10 20.99 4.45
N MET A 197 -14.14 20.69 3.66
CA MET A 197 -15.05 19.57 3.93
C MET A 197 -15.02 18.48 2.85
N LEU A 198 -15.28 18.85 1.60
CA LEU A 198 -15.54 17.89 0.52
C LEU A 198 -14.78 18.28 -0.73
N TRP A 199 -13.98 17.35 -1.24
CA TRP A 199 -13.14 17.55 -2.42
C TRP A 199 -13.46 16.49 -3.47
N MET A 200 -13.38 16.90 -4.73
CA MET A 200 -13.40 16.03 -5.88
C MET A 200 -11.98 15.67 -6.28
N ASP A 201 -11.74 14.40 -6.57
CA ASP A 201 -10.47 13.88 -7.07
C ASP A 201 -10.72 13.26 -8.45
N LEU A 202 -9.95 13.64 -9.46
CA LEU A 202 -9.81 12.90 -10.72
C LEU A 202 -8.47 12.19 -10.68
N PHE A 203 -8.39 10.94 -11.09
CA PHE A 203 -7.14 10.18 -10.93
C PHE A 203 -6.80 9.25 -12.09
N VAL A 204 -5.52 8.93 -12.18
CA VAL A 204 -4.97 7.84 -12.95
C VAL A 204 -3.96 7.10 -12.08
N ASP A 205 -4.15 5.80 -11.88
CA ASP A 205 -3.25 4.92 -11.16
C ASP A 205 -2.55 3.96 -12.13
N ALA A 206 -1.32 3.58 -11.77
CA ALA A 206 -0.57 2.51 -12.40
C ALA A 206 0.21 1.75 -11.34
N GLY A 207 0.03 0.43 -11.24
CA GLY A 207 0.86 -0.37 -10.36
C GLY A 207 1.22 -1.73 -10.92
N ALA A 208 2.44 -2.17 -10.60
CA ALA A 208 2.99 -3.45 -11.00
C ALA A 208 3.33 -4.27 -9.76
N MET A 209 3.18 -5.59 -9.87
CA MET A 209 3.51 -6.52 -8.80
C MET A 209 4.40 -7.64 -9.33
N MET A 210 5.44 -7.96 -8.57
CA MET A 210 6.34 -9.09 -8.80
C MET A 210 6.11 -10.14 -7.73
N THR A 211 6.18 -11.40 -8.14
CA THR A 211 6.16 -12.59 -7.26
C THR A 211 7.52 -13.28 -7.33
N ASP A 212 7.70 -14.38 -6.60
CA ASP A 212 8.89 -15.23 -6.75
C ASP A 212 9.09 -15.72 -8.20
N ASP A 213 7.99 -15.90 -8.95
CA ASP A 213 7.98 -16.33 -10.35
C ASP A 213 8.02 -15.15 -11.36
N GLY A 214 8.40 -13.95 -10.91
CA GLY A 214 8.52 -12.76 -11.76
C GLY A 214 7.28 -11.86 -11.78
N PHE A 215 7.26 -10.90 -12.71
CA PHE A 215 6.18 -9.91 -12.81
C PHE A 215 4.87 -10.53 -13.28
N ILE A 216 3.78 -10.07 -12.66
CA ILE A 216 2.42 -10.47 -13.04
C ILE A 216 2.03 -9.80 -14.34
N ASP A 217 1.50 -10.58 -15.27
CA ASP A 217 0.85 -10.08 -16.48
C ASP A 217 -0.61 -9.75 -16.19
N MET A 218 -0.93 -8.45 -16.24
CA MET A 218 -2.26 -7.92 -15.93
C MET A 218 -3.21 -8.03 -17.13
N THR A 219 -2.68 -8.26 -18.35
CA THR A 219 -3.48 -8.37 -19.58
C THR A 219 -4.30 -9.65 -19.62
N LYS A 220 -3.89 -10.68 -18.87
CA LYS A 220 -4.62 -11.94 -18.73
C LYS A 220 -6.01 -11.75 -18.10
N THR A 221 -6.90 -12.70 -18.33
CA THR A 221 -8.23 -12.73 -17.69
C THR A 221 -8.08 -12.96 -16.18
N THR A 222 -7.17 -13.85 -15.80
CA THR A 222 -6.72 -14.04 -14.43
C THR A 222 -5.24 -13.62 -14.38
N PRO A 223 -4.89 -12.51 -13.70
CA PRO A 223 -3.52 -12.07 -13.60
C PRO A 223 -2.61 -13.16 -13.03
N ALA A 224 -1.47 -13.39 -13.66
CA ALA A 224 -0.51 -14.41 -13.24
C ALA A 224 0.93 -14.04 -13.63
N ALA A 225 1.90 -14.53 -12.86
CA ALA A 225 3.32 -14.35 -13.13
C ALA A 225 3.73 -14.87 -14.52
N THR A 226 4.76 -14.25 -15.09
CA THR A 226 5.25 -14.55 -16.45
C THR A 226 6.51 -15.40 -16.49
N GLY A 227 7.17 -15.65 -15.34
CA GLY A 227 8.51 -16.22 -15.30
C GLY A 227 9.62 -15.20 -15.61
N SER A 228 9.27 -13.93 -15.85
CA SER A 228 10.20 -12.86 -16.23
C SER A 228 10.33 -11.82 -15.12
N SER A 229 11.58 -11.49 -14.76
CA SER A 229 11.91 -10.36 -13.90
C SER A 229 12.08 -9.05 -14.67
N SER A 230 11.87 -9.04 -15.99
CA SER A 230 11.89 -7.82 -16.80
C SER A 230 10.53 -7.14 -16.73
N LEU A 231 10.51 -5.89 -16.28
CA LEU A 231 9.31 -5.08 -16.24
C LEU A 231 8.89 -4.62 -17.64
N SER A 232 7.62 -4.80 -17.98
CA SER A 232 7.01 -4.30 -19.21
C SER A 232 5.66 -3.63 -18.93
N ARG A 233 5.06 -3.03 -19.96
CA ARG A 233 3.77 -2.30 -19.82
C ARG A 233 2.60 -3.22 -19.47
N GLU A 234 2.67 -4.47 -19.93
CA GLU A 234 1.68 -5.51 -19.70
C GLU A 234 1.60 -5.90 -18.21
N ASN A 235 2.65 -5.59 -17.44
CA ASN A 235 2.69 -5.87 -16.00
C ASN A 235 1.97 -4.84 -15.13
N PHE A 236 1.53 -3.72 -15.71
CA PHE A 236 0.87 -2.67 -14.98
C PHE A 236 -0.65 -2.85 -15.00
N ALA A 237 -1.23 -2.85 -13.81
CA ALA A 237 -2.64 -2.66 -13.58
C ALA A 237 -2.89 -1.15 -13.59
N PHE A 238 -3.74 -0.68 -14.51
CA PHE A 238 -4.11 0.73 -14.57
C PHE A 238 -5.54 0.95 -14.14
N SER A 239 -5.80 2.12 -13.56
CA SER A 239 -7.16 2.58 -13.33
C SER A 239 -7.26 4.09 -13.52
N THR A 240 -8.44 4.55 -13.87
CA THR A 240 -8.75 5.99 -13.90
C THR A 240 -10.17 6.21 -13.43
N GLY A 241 -10.46 7.38 -12.89
CA GLY A 241 -11.80 7.65 -12.41
C GLY A 241 -11.95 8.98 -11.72
N LEU A 242 -13.06 9.07 -10.98
CA LEU A 242 -13.40 10.20 -10.14
C LEU A 242 -13.66 9.72 -8.71
N GLY A 243 -13.48 10.61 -7.75
CA GLY A 243 -13.86 10.35 -6.38
C GLY A 243 -14.22 11.60 -5.60
N PHE A 244 -14.81 11.36 -4.45
CA PHE A 244 -15.18 12.37 -3.48
C PHE A 244 -14.51 12.02 -2.16
N ARG A 245 -13.67 12.93 -1.65
CA ARG A 245 -13.01 12.76 -0.36
C ARG A 245 -13.51 13.78 0.65
N PHE A 246 -13.68 13.31 1.87
CA PHE A 246 -13.89 14.17 3.01
C PHE A 246 -12.53 14.57 3.58
N THR A 247 -12.34 15.87 3.80
CA THR A 247 -11.10 16.45 4.37
C THR A 247 -11.24 16.77 5.84
N ILE A 248 -12.28 16.24 6.50
CA ILE A 248 -12.47 16.36 7.95
C ILE A 248 -11.65 15.24 8.63
N PRO A 249 -10.70 15.55 9.53
CA PRO A 249 -9.87 14.54 10.17
C PRO A 249 -10.64 13.43 10.89
N GLN A 250 -11.77 13.76 11.52
CA GLN A 250 -12.65 12.82 12.22
C GLN A 250 -13.52 11.97 11.28
N PHE A 251 -13.59 12.34 9.99
CA PHE A 251 -14.38 11.64 8.98
C PHE A 251 -13.55 11.45 7.69
N PRO A 252 -12.51 10.60 7.71
CA PRO A 252 -11.50 10.54 6.64
C PRO A 252 -11.92 9.70 5.43
N PHE A 253 -13.21 9.56 5.12
CA PHE A 253 -13.69 8.67 4.06
C PHE A 253 -13.47 9.24 2.66
N ARG A 254 -13.23 8.33 1.71
CA ARG A 254 -13.09 8.60 0.28
C ARG A 254 -13.89 7.59 -0.52
N PHE A 255 -14.64 8.10 -1.48
CA PHE A 255 -15.52 7.32 -2.34
C PHE A 255 -15.01 7.46 -3.76
N TYR A 256 -14.58 6.37 -4.39
CA TYR A 256 -14.05 6.39 -5.76
C TYR A 256 -14.89 5.51 -6.68
N PHE A 257 -15.01 5.96 -7.92
CA PHE A 257 -15.55 5.21 -9.05
C PHE A 257 -14.41 5.00 -10.04
N ALA A 258 -13.86 3.79 -10.04
CA ALA A 258 -12.69 3.43 -10.83
C ALA A 258 -13.08 2.68 -12.10
N LYS A 259 -12.37 2.94 -13.21
CA LYS A 259 -12.45 2.17 -14.44
C LYS A 259 -11.07 1.57 -14.72
N ARG A 260 -11.03 0.25 -14.78
CA ARG A 260 -9.79 -0.52 -14.91
C ARG A 260 -9.44 -0.78 -16.36
N PHE A 261 -8.16 -0.70 -16.67
CA PHE A 261 -7.64 -1.04 -17.99
C PHE A 261 -6.22 -1.59 -17.90
N THR A 262 -5.78 -2.20 -19.00
CA THR A 262 -4.41 -2.67 -19.20
C THR A 262 -3.86 -2.11 -20.49
N LEU A 263 -2.54 -2.06 -20.60
CA LEU A 263 -1.83 -1.60 -21.80
C LEU A 263 -0.94 -2.71 -22.33
N ASP A 264 -1.03 -2.97 -23.63
CA ASP A 264 -0.15 -3.88 -24.37
C ASP A 264 0.33 -3.22 -25.68
N ALA A 265 0.86 -4.02 -26.61
CA ALA A 265 1.27 -3.53 -27.93
C ALA A 265 0.09 -3.07 -28.81
N ALA A 266 -1.12 -3.60 -28.61
CA ALA A 266 -2.32 -3.26 -29.36
C ALA A 266 -3.04 -2.01 -28.78
N GLY A 267 -2.77 -1.65 -27.54
CA GLY A 267 -3.21 -0.41 -26.92
C GLY A 267 -3.96 -0.63 -25.60
N ILE A 268 -5.02 0.14 -25.38
CA ILE A 268 -5.83 0.09 -24.16
C ILE A 268 -6.87 -1.02 -24.27
N THR A 269 -6.84 -1.95 -23.31
CA THR A 269 -7.90 -2.94 -23.11
C THR A 269 -8.63 -2.65 -21.80
N TRP A 270 -9.92 -2.32 -21.88
CA TRP A 270 -10.76 -2.07 -20.71
C TRP A 270 -11.14 -3.39 -20.02
N LYS A 271 -10.92 -3.45 -18.70
CA LYS A 271 -11.30 -4.59 -17.85
C LYS A 271 -12.69 -4.39 -17.24
N SER A 272 -13.09 -3.14 -17.01
CA SER A 272 -14.46 -2.79 -16.63
C SER A 272 -15.36 -2.74 -17.87
N THR A 273 -16.51 -3.42 -17.84
CA THR A 273 -17.41 -3.56 -19.00
C THR A 273 -18.30 -2.32 -19.23
N GLY A 274 -18.34 -1.81 -20.45
CA GLY A 274 -19.25 -0.72 -20.84
C GLY A 274 -19.09 0.56 -20.01
N LEU A 275 -20.18 1.00 -19.39
CA LEU A 275 -20.26 2.16 -18.50
C LEU A 275 -20.13 1.80 -17.00
N ASN A 276 -19.80 0.55 -16.67
CA ASN A 276 -19.67 0.12 -15.29
C ASN A 276 -18.40 0.70 -14.65
N PHE A 277 -18.54 1.14 -13.40
CA PHE A 277 -17.45 1.59 -12.55
C PHE A 277 -17.33 0.65 -11.34
N ASP A 278 -16.10 0.34 -10.97
CA ASP A 278 -15.78 -0.35 -9.74
C ASP A 278 -15.84 0.65 -8.59
N PHE A 279 -16.76 0.44 -7.64
CA PHE A 279 -16.84 1.26 -6.44
C PHE A 279 -15.78 0.86 -5.42
N VAL A 280 -15.06 1.86 -4.91
CA VAL A 280 -14.01 1.72 -3.91
C VAL A 280 -14.28 2.67 -2.75
N LEU A 281 -14.36 2.12 -1.55
CA LEU A 281 -14.40 2.85 -0.30
C LEU A 281 -13.01 2.80 0.33
N SER A 282 -12.42 3.97 0.58
CA SER A 282 -11.09 4.09 1.17
C SER A 282 -11.12 5.10 2.32
N ILE A 283 -10.09 5.06 3.16
CA ILE A 283 -9.90 5.99 4.27
C ILE A 283 -8.58 6.75 4.08
N THR A 284 -8.52 8.00 4.51
CA THR A 284 -7.26 8.75 4.49
C THR A 284 -6.29 8.10 5.46
N GLN A 285 -5.23 7.50 4.92
CA GLN A 285 -4.13 7.00 5.72
C GLN A 285 -3.25 8.18 6.16
N PRO A 286 -2.93 8.28 7.46
CA PRO A 286 -1.95 9.24 7.92
C PRO A 286 -0.55 8.92 7.37
N LEU A 287 0.30 9.93 7.27
CA LEU A 287 1.71 9.81 6.88
C LEU A 287 2.55 9.27 8.06
N TYR A 288 2.29 8.04 8.51
CA TYR A 288 3.10 7.36 9.54
C TYR A 288 3.88 6.19 8.98
#